data_AF-A0A7V3U7B0-F1
#
_entry.id   AF-A0A7V3U7B0-F1
#
_cell.length_a   1.000
_cell.length_b   1.000
_cell.length_c   1.000
_cell.angle_alpha   90.00
_cell.angle_beta   90.00
_cell.angle_gamma   90.00
#
_symmetry.space_group_name_H-M   'P 1'
#
loop_
_entity.id
_entity.type
_entity.pdbx_description
1 polymer ?
#
loop_
_entity_poly.entity_id
_entity_poly.type
_entity_poly.pdbx_seq_one_letter_code
_entity_poly.pdbx_strand_id
1 'polypeptide(L)'
;MKILGLQKQSLIEYPGKVSAVIFLGGCNLRCSFCYVPHLVLSELIEKQKEIPQSKVFSFLRERKNFLDAVAVSGGEPTLNKDLPDFIEKIK
;
A
#
# COMPACT_ATOMS: atom_id res chain seq x y z
N MET A 1 1.55 2.53 -10.86
CA MET A 1 1.21 1.58 -9.78
C MET A 1 -0.29 1.45 -9.60
N LYS A 2 -0.79 0.28 -9.17
CA LYS A 2 -2.19 0.07 -8.76
C LYS A 2 -2.28 0.02 -7.23
N ILE A 3 -3.00 0.95 -6.62
CA ILE A 3 -3.25 0.93 -5.16
C ILE A 3 -4.56 0.18 -4.91
N LEU A 4 -4.48 -0.94 -4.21
CA LEU A 4 -5.61 -1.85 -4.00
C LEU A 4 -6.07 -1.93 -2.54
N GLY A 5 -5.31 -1.35 -1.62
CA GLY A 5 -5.70 -1.27 -0.22
C GLY A 5 -5.09 -0.08 0.49
N LEU A 6 -5.81 0.41 1.49
CA LEU A 6 -5.35 1.43 2.42
C LEU A 6 -5.83 1.05 3.83
N GLN A 7 -4.91 0.55 4.64
CA GLN A 7 -5.15 0.39 6.06
C GLN A 7 -4.83 1.71 6.75
N LYS A 8 -5.87 2.38 7.25
CA LYS A 8 -5.80 3.74 7.78
C LYS A 8 -4.95 3.84 9.06
N GLN A 9 -4.83 2.75 9.80
CA GLN A 9 -4.04 2.69 11.02
C GLN A 9 -3.50 1.29 11.22
N SER A 10 -2.22 1.22 11.60
CA SER A 10 -1.56 0.02 12.07
C SER A 10 -0.49 0.33 13.10
N LEU A 11 -0.26 -0.63 13.98
CA LEU A 11 0.77 -0.60 15.02
C LEU A 11 1.86 -1.66 14.79
N ILE A 12 1.82 -2.36 13.65
CA ILE A 12 2.65 -3.54 13.39
C ILE A 12 3.78 -3.24 12.40
N GLU A 13 3.47 -2.59 11.27
CA GLU A 13 4.37 -2.43 10.12
C GLU A 13 5.54 -1.49 10.40
N TYR A 14 5.42 -0.64 11.42
CA TYR A 14 6.51 0.22 11.87
C TYR A 14 6.59 0.17 13.40
N PRO A 15 7.45 -0.67 13.98
CA PRO A 15 7.53 -0.85 15.43
C PRO A 15 7.71 0.47 16.17
N GLY A 16 6.88 0.69 17.20
CA GLY A 16 6.90 1.91 18.02
C GLY A 16 6.30 3.15 17.37
N LYS A 17 5.63 3.02 16.22
CA LYS A 17 5.01 4.13 15.49
C LYS A 17 3.57 3.81 15.08
N VAL A 18 2.70 4.81 15.10
CA VAL A 18 1.37 4.70 14.49
C VAL A 18 1.52 4.91 12.99
N SER A 19 1.20 3.90 12.19
CA SER A 19 1.44 3.93 10.75
C SER A 19 0.15 3.75 9.93
N ALA A 20 0.16 4.22 8.68
CA ALA A 20 -0.79 3.77 7.68
C ALA A 20 -0.10 2.80 6.72
N VAL A 21 -0.84 1.81 6.20
CA VAL A 21 -0.31 0.83 5.24
C VAL A 21 -1.00 1.02 3.89
N ILE A 22 -0.21 1.22 2.84
CA ILE A 22 -0.67 1.33 1.46
C ILE A 22 -0.34 0.00 0.77
N PHE A 23 -1.35 -0.70 0.27
CA PHE A 23 -1.18 -1.97 -0.41
C PHE A 23 -1.20 -1.78 -1.93
N LEU A 24 -0.11 -2.17 -2.58
CA LEU A 24 0.03 -2.18 -4.03
C LEU A 24 -0.36 -3.56 -4.60
N GLY A 25 -0.90 -3.55 -5.81
CA GLY A 25 -1.18 -4.76 -6.58
C GLY A 25 0.00 -5.21 -7.43
N GLY A 26 0.19 -6.53 -7.53
CA GLY A 26 1.21 -7.19 -8.33
C GLY A 26 2.35 -7.76 -7.47
N CYS A 27 2.69 -9.02 -7.68
CA CYS A 27 3.83 -9.69 -7.03
C CYS A 27 4.45 -10.70 -8.00
N ASN A 28 5.78 -10.82 -7.98
CA ASN A 28 6.57 -11.76 -8.77
C ASN A 28 6.70 -13.14 -8.09
N LEU A 29 6.11 -13.31 -6.91
CA LEU A 29 6.09 -14.58 -6.19
C LEU A 29 4.67 -15.18 -6.16
N ARG A 30 4.59 -16.49 -5.90
CA ARG A 30 3.35 -17.26 -5.72
C ARG A 30 3.46 -18.14 -4.48
N CYS A 31 3.80 -17.54 -3.35
CA CYS A 31 3.99 -18.23 -2.09
C CYS A 31 2.70 -18.98 -1.69
N SER A 32 2.79 -20.28 -1.40
CA SER A 32 1.63 -21.10 -1.00
C SER A 32 0.95 -20.64 0.29
N PHE A 33 1.66 -19.85 1.11
CA PHE A 33 1.18 -19.28 2.37
C PHE A 33 0.84 -17.78 2.26
N CYS A 34 0.69 -17.24 1.04
CA CYS A 34 0.37 -15.82 0.87
C CYS A 34 -0.98 -15.49 1.54
N TYR A 35 -0.95 -14.56 2.50
CA TYR A 35 -2.15 -14.11 3.22
C TYR A 35 -2.90 -12.98 2.48
N VAL A 36 -2.32 -12.43 1.41
CA VAL A 36 -2.90 -11.39 0.53
C VAL A 36 -2.93 -11.83 -0.94
N PRO A 37 -3.48 -13.02 -1.29
CA PRO A 37 -3.47 -13.51 -2.66
C PRO A 37 -4.25 -12.61 -3.63
N HIS A 38 -5.20 -11.82 -3.11
CA HIS A 38 -5.93 -10.82 -3.87
C HIS A 38 -5.02 -9.74 -4.48
N LEU A 39 -3.84 -9.47 -3.89
CA LEU A 39 -2.85 -8.53 -4.45
C LEU A 39 -1.89 -9.20 -5.44
N VAL A 40 -2.01 -10.50 -5.69
CA VAL A 40 -1.01 -11.30 -6.42
C VAL A 40 -1.58 -11.92 -7.69
N LEU A 41 -2.76 -12.52 -7.62
CA LEU A 41 -3.40 -13.20 -8.74
C LEU A 41 -4.10 -12.19 -9.65
N SER A 42 -3.76 -12.19 -10.95
CA SER A 42 -4.25 -11.20 -11.91
C SER A 42 -5.79 -11.13 -11.95
N GLU A 43 -6.43 -12.30 -11.95
CA GLU A 43 -7.89 -12.46 -11.94
C GLU A 43 -8.56 -11.92 -10.67
N LEU A 44 -7.83 -11.83 -9.56
CA LEU A 44 -8.31 -11.23 -8.31
C LEU A 44 -8.01 -9.73 -8.25
N ILE A 45 -6.86 -9.31 -8.78
CA ILE A 45 -6.50 -7.89 -8.92
C ILE A 45 -7.50 -7.16 -9.80
N GLU A 46 -7.88 -7.73 -10.94
CA GLU A 46 -8.81 -7.12 -11.91
C GLU A 46 -10.22 -6.92 -11.34
N LYS A 47 -10.61 -7.73 -10.36
CA LYS A 47 -11.90 -7.59 -9.66
C LYS A 47 -11.90 -6.51 -8.59
N GLN A 48 -10.74 -5.98 -8.22
CA GLN A 48 -10.63 -4.99 -7.16
C GLN A 48 -10.80 -3.57 -7.69
N LYS A 49 -11.38 -2.73 -6.83
CA LYS A 49 -11.51 -1.30 -7.09
C LYS A 49 -10.21 -0.59 -6.73
N GLU A 50 -9.57 -0.02 -7.73
CA GLU A 50 -8.38 0.80 -7.51
C GLU A 50 -8.71 2.06 -6.69
N ILE A 51 -7.84 2.37 -5.73
CA ILE A 51 -7.89 3.58 -4.92
C ILE A 51 -7.10 4.67 -5.65
N PRO A 52 -7.72 5.79 -6.05
CA PRO A 52 -6.98 6.89 -6.66
C PRO A 52 -5.89 7.43 -5.72
N GLN A 53 -4.69 7.69 -6.25
CA GLN A 53 -3.59 8.29 -5.47
C GLN A 53 -4.01 9.58 -4.75
N SER A 54 -4.85 10.40 -5.39
CA SER A 54 -5.37 11.64 -4.79
C SER A 54 -6.12 11.39 -3.48
N LYS A 55 -6.86 10.27 -3.36
CA LYS A 55 -7.53 9.89 -2.11
C LYS A 55 -6.54 9.49 -1.04
N VAL A 56 -5.49 8.76 -1.40
CA VAL A 56 -4.42 8.37 -0.47
C VAL A 56 -3.71 9.62 0.07
N PHE A 57 -3.28 10.51 -0.82
CA PHE A 57 -2.61 11.76 -0.39
C PHE A 57 -3.53 12.66 0.43
N SER A 58 -4.81 12.75 0.09
CA SER A 58 -5.79 13.51 0.90
C SER A 58 -5.91 12.95 2.30
N PHE A 59 -6.01 11.62 2.43
CA PHE A 59 -6.06 10.94 3.73
C PHE A 59 -4.79 11.17 4.55
N LEU A 60 -3.61 11.02 3.94
CA LEU A 60 -2.33 11.22 4.63
C LEU A 60 -2.18 12.66 5.11
N ARG A 61 -2.60 13.65 4.31
CA ARG A 61 -2.61 15.06 4.73
C ARG A 61 -3.55 15.31 5.91
N GLU A 62 -4.75 14.75 5.88
CA GLU A 62 -5.72 14.86 6.98
C GLU A 62 -5.17 14.26 8.29
N ARG A 63 -4.34 13.21 8.19
CA ARG A 63 -3.82 12.44 9.34
C ARG A 63 -2.37 12.73 9.70
N LYS A 64 -1.76 13.76 9.12
CA LYS A 64 -0.33 14.09 9.31
C LYS A 64 0.09 14.27 10.77
N ASN A 65 -0.81 14.77 11.63
CA ASN A 65 -0.54 14.99 13.05
C ASN A 65 -0.82 13.76 13.94
N PHE A 66 -1.29 12.66 13.36
CA PHE A 66 -1.63 11.42 14.08
C PHE A 66 -0.77 10.23 13.62
N LEU A 67 -0.40 10.17 12.34
CA LEU A 67 0.44 9.13 11.79
C LEU A 67 1.92 9.53 11.87
N ASP A 68 2.73 8.67 12.46
CA ASP A 68 4.20 8.84 12.56
C ASP A 68 4.93 8.26 11.34
N ALA A 69 4.28 7.35 10.61
CA ALA A 69 4.89 6.62 9.50
C ALA A 69 3.87 6.19 8.44
N VAL A 70 4.38 5.88 7.25
CA VAL A 70 3.64 5.22 6.17
C VAL A 70 4.44 4.01 5.70
N ALA A 71 3.82 2.83 5.72
CA ALA A 71 4.38 1.61 5.16
C ALA A 71 3.76 1.38 3.77
N VAL A 72 4.59 1.31 2.73
CA VAL A 72 4.14 0.86 1.41
C VAL A 72 4.44 -0.63 1.30
N SER A 73 3.38 -1.43 1.16
CA SER A 73 3.40 -2.89 1.15
C SER A 73 2.49 -3.41 0.04
N GLY A 74 2.15 -4.69 0.08
CA GLY A 74 1.23 -5.32 -0.86
C GLY A 74 1.89 -5.82 -2.12
N GLY A 75 1.45 -7.00 -2.56
CA GLY A 75 2.19 -7.80 -3.53
C GLY A 75 3.70 -7.73 -3.27
N GLU A 76 4.46 -7.36 -4.31
CA GLU A 76 5.84 -6.88 -4.17
C GLU A 76 5.89 -5.41 -4.61
N PRO A 77 5.97 -4.44 -3.67
CA PRO A 77 5.96 -3.02 -3.99
C PRO A 77 7.04 -2.61 -4.99
N THR A 78 8.25 -3.19 -4.89
CA THR A 78 9.41 -2.76 -5.68
C THR A 78 9.31 -3.13 -7.16
N LEU A 79 8.28 -3.87 -7.58
CA LEU A 79 7.97 -4.08 -9.00
C LEU A 79 7.44 -2.80 -9.68
N ASN A 80 6.92 -1.85 -8.90
CA ASN A 80 6.36 -0.61 -9.41
C ASN A 80 7.50 0.41 -9.64
N LYS A 81 7.83 0.68 -10.91
CA LYS A 81 8.89 1.63 -11.29
C LYS A 81 8.65 3.06 -10.79
N ASP A 82 7.38 3.43 -10.59
CA ASP A 82 6.94 4.74 -10.10
C ASP A 82 6.90 4.84 -8.56
N LEU A 83 7.33 3.79 -7.84
CA LEU A 83 7.38 3.78 -6.38
C LEU A 83 8.25 4.91 -5.78
N PRO A 84 9.46 5.22 -6.29
CA PRO A 84 10.27 6.31 -5.76
C PRO A 84 9.54 7.66 -5.79
N ASP A 85 8.98 8.03 -6.96
CA ASP A 85 8.21 9.28 -7.14
C ASP A 85 6.98 9.32 -6.23
N PHE A 86 6.35 8.17 -6.00
CA PHE A 86 5.22 8.06 -5.09
C PHE A 86 5.62 8.33 -3.63
N ILE A 87 6.74 7.76 -3.18
CA ILE A 87 7.26 7.97 -1.82
C ILE A 87 7.73 9.41 -1.63
N GLU A 88 8.35 10.03 -2.65
CA GLU A 88 8.75 11.43 -2.60
C GLU A 88 7.56 12.36 -2.35
N LYS A 89 6.41 12.09 -2.96
CA LYS A 89 5.16 12.84 -2.76
C LYS A 89 4.51 12.64 -1.37
N ILE A 90 4.94 11.63 -0.61
CA ILE A 90 4.45 11.37 0.77
C ILE A 90 5.21 12.21 1.80
N LYS A 91 6.50 12.48 1.57
CA LYS A 91 7.32 13.31 2.46
C LYS A 91 6.80 14.75 2.51
#